data_AF-A0A8D0JCI9-F1
#
_entry.id   AF-A0A8D0JCI9-F1
#
_cell.length_a   1.000
_cell.length_b   1.000
_cell.length_c   1.000
_cell.angle_alpha   90.00
_cell.angle_beta   90.00
_cell.angle_gamma   90.00
#
_symmetry.space_group_name_H-M   'P 1'
#
loop_
_entity.id
_entity.type
_entity.pdbx_description
1 polymer ?
#
loop_
_entity_poly.entity_id
_entity_poly.type
_entity_poly.pdbx_seq_one_letter_code
_entity_poly.pdbx_strand_id
1 'polypeptide(L)'
;MAAAMGDPALCKLQFAPFSSALDVGFWHELTQKKLNEYRLDEAPKNIKGYYYNGDSAGLPARLTLEFSAFDIYGSPSSQGLLLTTLSSSTNSSS
;
A
#
# COMPACT_ATOMS: atom_id res chain seq x y z
N MET A 1 7.93 17.85 51.36
CA MET A 1 8.87 17.90 50.22
C MET A 1 8.29 17.04 49.11
N ALA A 2 8.29 17.57 47.88
CA ALA A 2 7.36 17.25 46.80
C ALA A 2 7.49 15.83 46.19
N ALA A 3 6.38 15.40 45.61
CA ALA A 3 6.08 14.08 45.07
C ALA A 3 6.92 13.70 43.84
N ALA A 4 7.03 12.38 43.66
CA ALA A 4 7.55 11.72 42.48
C ALA A 4 6.87 12.24 41.19
N MET A 5 7.67 12.79 40.28
CA MET A 5 7.29 13.02 38.89
C MET A 5 8.40 12.45 38.03
N GLY A 6 8.34 11.13 37.80
CA GLY A 6 8.98 10.57 36.62
C GLY A 6 8.22 11.10 35.43
N ASP A 7 8.85 11.93 34.61
CA ASP A 7 8.26 12.42 33.37
C ASP A 7 7.84 11.22 32.50
N PRO A 8 6.53 10.99 32.25
CA PRO A 8 6.07 9.95 31.34
C PRO A 8 6.26 10.34 29.87
N ALA A 9 7.10 11.35 29.60
CA ALA A 9 7.56 11.70 28.26
C ALA A 9 8.69 10.77 27.80
N LEU A 10 8.62 9.48 28.17
CA LEU A 10 9.15 8.43 27.31
C LEU A 10 8.55 8.68 25.94
N CYS A 11 9.35 9.32 25.07
CA CYS A 11 8.94 9.78 23.76
C CYS A 11 8.24 8.61 23.08
N LYS A 12 6.91 8.65 23.05
CA LYS A 12 6.11 7.60 22.41
C LYS A 12 6.60 7.57 20.98
N LEU A 13 7.26 6.48 20.59
CA LEU A 13 7.65 6.24 19.22
C LEU A 13 6.36 6.28 18.38
N GLN A 14 6.16 7.37 17.66
CA GLN A 14 5.00 7.55 16.80
C GLN A 14 5.40 7.09 15.40
N PHE A 15 4.64 6.14 14.87
CA PHE A 15 4.77 5.70 13.50
C PHE A 15 3.92 6.60 12.61
N ALA A 16 4.51 7.15 11.55
CA ALA A 16 3.74 7.84 10.53
C ALA A 16 2.96 6.80 9.71
N PRO A 17 1.63 6.95 9.55
CA PRO A 17 0.88 6.11 8.63
C PRO A 17 1.38 6.36 7.20
N PHE A 18 1.38 5.32 6.36
CA PHE A 18 1.57 5.48 4.93
C PHE A 18 0.20 5.74 4.27
N SER A 19 0.21 6.49 3.18
CA SER A 19 -0.97 6.73 2.36
C SER A 19 -0.90 5.87 1.10
N SER A 20 -1.88 5.00 0.90
CA SER A 20 -2.01 4.24 -0.35
C SER A 20 -2.64 5.12 -1.43
N ALA A 21 -1.92 5.35 -2.53
CA ALA A 21 -2.42 5.98 -3.74
C ALA A 21 -2.66 4.90 -4.80
N LEU A 22 -3.88 4.79 -5.30
CA LEU A 22 -4.22 3.90 -6.40
C LEU A 22 -4.36 4.71 -7.68
N ASP A 23 -3.67 4.31 -8.75
CA ASP A 23 -3.83 4.92 -10.07
C ASP A 23 -5.10 4.40 -10.78
N VAL A 24 -5.62 5.18 -11.74
CA VAL A 24 -6.76 4.77 -12.56
C VAL A 24 -6.46 3.49 -13.35
N GLY A 25 -5.21 3.32 -13.80
CA GLY A 25 -4.76 2.10 -14.46
C GLY A 25 -4.89 0.84 -13.59
N PHE A 26 -4.70 0.96 -12.27
CA PHE A 26 -4.90 -0.15 -11.33
C PHE A 26 -6.36 -0.63 -11.33
N TRP A 27 -7.32 0.30 -11.28
CA TRP A 27 -8.75 -0.03 -11.29
C TRP A 27 -9.17 -0.69 -12.60
N HIS A 28 -8.65 -0.21 -13.73
CA HIS A 28 -8.90 -0.83 -15.03
C HIS A 28 -8.36 -2.25 -15.09
N GLU A 29 -7.12 -2.47 -14.67
CA GLU A 29 -6.49 -3.80 -14.73
C GLU A 29 -7.14 -4.77 -13.73
N LEU A 30 -7.49 -4.30 -12.53
CA LEU A 30 -8.27 -5.07 -11.56
C LEU A 30 -9.61 -5.52 -12.15
N THR A 31 -10.34 -4.61 -12.81
CA THR A 31 -11.64 -4.90 -13.42
C THR A 31 -11.50 -5.86 -14.60
N GLN A 32 -10.52 -5.63 -15.47
CA GLN A 32 -10.23 -6.51 -16.60
C GLN A 32 -9.83 -7.90 -16.14
N LYS A 33 -8.89 -8.03 -15.20
CA LYS A 33 -8.55 -9.33 -14.64
C LYS A 33 -9.75 -9.97 -13.97
N LYS A 34 -10.52 -9.23 -13.16
CA LYS A 34 -11.70 -9.77 -12.46
C LYS A 34 -12.73 -10.39 -13.41
N LEU A 35 -12.91 -9.79 -14.58
CA LEU A 35 -13.79 -10.31 -15.63
C LEU A 35 -13.17 -11.47 -16.43
N ASN A 36 -11.86 -11.40 -16.72
CA ASN A 36 -11.22 -12.26 -17.72
C ASN A 36 -10.51 -13.48 -17.10
N GLU A 37 -9.73 -13.27 -16.04
CA GLU A 37 -8.96 -14.31 -15.35
C GLU A 37 -9.70 -14.90 -14.15
N TYR A 38 -10.36 -14.06 -13.33
CA TYR A 38 -10.85 -14.55 -12.04
C TYR A 38 -12.10 -15.40 -12.16
N ARG A 39 -13.06 -15.18 -13.08
CA ARG A 39 -14.30 -16.01 -13.15
C ARG A 39 -14.97 -16.27 -11.76
N LEU A 40 -14.91 -15.32 -10.82
CA LEU A 40 -15.28 -15.43 -9.39
C LEU A 40 -14.21 -16.01 -8.41
N ASP A 41 -12.95 -16.21 -8.81
CA ASP A 41 -11.88 -16.51 -7.86
C ASP A 41 -11.66 -15.32 -6.91
N GLU A 42 -11.87 -15.54 -5.61
CA GLU A 42 -11.49 -14.61 -4.54
C GLU A 42 -10.01 -14.79 -4.13
N ALA A 43 -9.24 -15.54 -4.91
CA ALA A 43 -7.87 -15.89 -4.57
C ALA A 43 -7.00 -14.63 -4.39
N PRO A 44 -6.28 -14.50 -3.27
CA PRO A 44 -5.41 -13.35 -3.02
C PRO A 44 -4.31 -13.33 -4.07
N LYS A 45 -4.08 -12.17 -4.68
CA LYS A 45 -3.05 -12.03 -5.71
C LYS A 45 -1.96 -11.10 -5.28
N ASN A 46 -0.74 -11.56 -5.53
CA ASN A 46 0.45 -10.79 -5.30
C ASN A 46 0.45 -9.63 -6.30
N ILE A 47 0.49 -8.42 -5.75
CA ILE A 47 0.69 -7.19 -6.48
C ILE A 47 1.94 -6.49 -5.95
N LYS A 48 2.54 -5.62 -6.76
CA LYS A 48 3.66 -4.78 -6.36
C LYS A 48 3.22 -3.31 -6.37
N GLY A 49 3.70 -2.55 -5.41
CA GLY A 49 3.53 -1.10 -5.35
C GLY A 49 4.85 -0.38 -5.18
N TYR A 50 4.87 0.87 -5.59
CA TYR A 50 6.01 1.75 -5.42
C TYR A 50 5.84 2.54 -4.14
N TYR A 51 6.68 2.25 -3.16
CA TYR A 51 6.77 3.03 -1.94
C TYR A 51 7.75 4.18 -2.13
N TYR A 52 7.26 5.39 -1.90
CA TYR A 52 8.03 6.62 -1.97
C TYR A 52 7.98 7.33 -0.62
N ASN A 53 9.15 7.60 -0.05
CA ASN A 53 9.30 8.35 1.20
C ASN A 53 9.97 9.73 1.01
N GLY A 54 10.20 10.16 -0.24
CA GLY A 54 10.97 11.37 -0.55
C GLY A 54 10.20 12.69 -0.38
N ASP A 55 9.00 12.66 0.19
CA ASP A 55 8.23 13.87 0.45
C ASP A 55 8.79 14.66 1.65
N SER A 56 8.49 15.96 1.70
CA SER A 56 8.99 16.88 2.73
C SER A 56 8.77 16.36 4.16
N ALA A 57 9.71 16.62 5.06
CA ALA A 57 9.66 16.19 6.46
C ALA A 57 8.31 16.59 7.11
N GLY A 58 7.42 15.62 7.32
CA GLY A 58 6.08 15.83 7.86
C GLY A 58 4.95 15.27 6.99
N LEU A 59 5.21 14.88 5.74
CA LEU A 59 4.24 14.20 4.90
C LEU A 59 4.33 12.67 5.08
N PRO A 60 3.18 11.97 5.13
CA PRO A 60 3.17 10.51 5.21
C PRO A 60 3.74 9.92 3.93
N ALA A 61 4.50 8.84 4.05
CA ALA A 61 5.03 8.13 2.89
C ALA A 61 3.89 7.63 1.99
N ARG A 62 4.06 7.71 0.67
CA ARG A 62 3.05 7.29 -0.30
C ARG A 62 3.41 5.94 -0.89
N LEU A 63 2.45 5.00 -0.82
CA LEU A 63 2.50 3.74 -1.54
C LEU A 63 1.61 3.88 -2.78
N THR A 64 2.21 3.98 -3.96
CA THR A 64 1.47 4.09 -5.22
C THR A 64 1.35 2.72 -5.90
N LEU A 65 0.12 2.31 -6.23
CA LEU A 65 -0.18 1.10 -7.01
C LEU A 65 -0.67 1.51 -8.40
N GLU A 66 -0.04 0.97 -9.45
CA GLU A 66 -0.32 1.29 -10.86
C GLU A 66 -0.92 0.07 -11.60
N PHE A 67 -1.25 0.19 -12.89
CA PHE A 67 -1.63 -0.96 -13.73
C PHE A 67 -0.57 -2.07 -13.64
N SER A 68 0.71 -1.70 -13.70
CA SER A 68 1.84 -2.63 -13.58
C SER A 68 1.96 -3.32 -12.21
N ALA A 69 1.08 -3.02 -11.24
CA ALA A 69 1.06 -3.67 -9.94
C ALA A 69 0.82 -5.18 -10.04
N PHE A 70 0.09 -5.67 -11.04
CA PHE A 70 -0.13 -7.12 -11.21
C PHE A 70 1.06 -7.83 -11.87
N ASP A 71 1.96 -7.08 -12.52
CA ASP A 71 3.14 -7.62 -13.18
C ASP A 71 4.34 -7.67 -12.22
N ILE A 72 4.43 -8.71 -11.40
CA ILE A 72 5.51 -8.88 -10.40
C ILE A 72 6.90 -8.90 -11.04
N TYR A 73 7.02 -9.33 -12.30
CA TYR A 73 8.29 -9.48 -13.01
C TYR A 73 8.72 -8.24 -13.78
N GLY A 74 7.83 -7.25 -13.94
CA GLY A 74 8.19 -5.99 -14.57
C GLY A 74 9.33 -5.28 -13.84
N SER A 75 10.27 -4.69 -14.59
CA SER A 75 11.39 -3.93 -14.02
C SER A 75 10.88 -2.90 -13.01
N PRO A 76 11.50 -2.77 -11.81
CA PRO A 76 11.22 -1.62 -10.95
C PRO A 76 11.45 -0.35 -11.75
N SER A 77 10.45 0.52 -11.83
CA SER A 77 10.72 1.91 -12.19
C SER A 77 11.65 2.48 -11.12
N SER A 78 12.70 3.18 -11.53
CA SER A 78 13.82 3.62 -10.66
C SER A 78 13.45 4.64 -9.57
N GLN A 79 12.16 4.81 -9.29
CA GLN A 79 11.60 5.93 -8.54
C GLN A 79 11.10 5.55 -7.13
N GLY A 80 11.20 4.29 -6.70
CA GLY A 80 10.73 3.89 -5.37
C GLY A 80 11.13 2.48 -4.92
N LEU A 81 10.91 2.20 -3.63
CA LEU A 81 11.06 0.86 -3.06
C LEU A 81 9.90 -0.02 -3.53
N LEU A 82 10.20 -1.18 -4.11
CA LEU A 82 9.17 -2.16 -4.44
C LEU A 82 8.60 -2.79 -3.17
N LEU A 83 7.29 -2.65 -2.97
CA LEU A 83 6.55 -3.30 -1.91
C LEU A 83 5.63 -4.36 -2.51
N THR A 84 5.86 -5.63 -2.20
CA THR A 84 4.94 -6.71 -2.59
C THR A 84 3.80 -6.78 -1.57
N THR A 85 2.57 -6.66 -2.03
CA THR A 85 1.36 -6.76 -1.19
C THR A 85 0.39 -7.79 -1.77
N LEU A 86 -0.54 -8.25 -0.94
CA LEU A 86 -1.60 -9.16 -1.36
C LEU A 86 -2.90 -8.37 -1.52
N SER A 87 -3.50 -8.42 -2.70
CA SER A 87 -4.82 -7.88 -2.95
C SER A 87 -5.85 -8.99 -2.89
N SER A 88 -6.83 -8.83 -2.00
CA SER A 88 -8.01 -9.70 -1.88
C SER A 88 -9.25 -8.89 -2.22
N SER A 89 -9.95 -9.26 -3.30
CA SER A 89 -11.20 -8.62 -3.74
C SER A 89 -12.37 -9.45 -3.25
N THR A 90 -13.15 -8.94 -2.31
CA THR A 90 -14.39 -9.59 -1.85
C THR A 90 -15.52 -9.30 -2.84
N ASN A 91 -16.20 -10.32 -3.35
CA ASN A 91 -17.47 -10.14 -4.07
C ASN A 91 -18.64 -10.37 -3.11
N SER A 92 -19.22 -9.28 -2.60
CA SER A 92 -20.51 -9.35 -1.89
C SER A 92 -21.59 -9.78 -2.88
N SER A 93 -21.92 -11.06 -2.85
CA SER A 93 -23.07 -11.63 -3.54
C SER A 93 -24.29 -11.32 -2.67
N SER A 94 -25.05 -10.26 -3.01
CA SER A 94 -26.40 -10.03 -2.45
C SER A 94 -27.45 -10.77 -3.26
#